data_AF-J3K9T6-F1
#
_entry.id   AF-J3K9T6-F1
#
_cell.length_a   1.000
_cell.length_b   1.000
_cell.length_c   1.000
_cell.angle_alpha   90.00
_cell.angle_beta   90.00
_cell.angle_gamma   90.00
#
_symmetry.space_group_name_H-M   'P 1'
#
loop_
_entity.id
_entity.type
_entity.pdbx_description
1 polymer ?
#
loop_
_entity_poly.entity_id
_entity_poly.type
_entity_poly.pdbx_seq_one_letter_code
_entity_poly.pdbx_strand_id
1 'polypeptide(L)'
;MSLTVDTLRSVSYRHAVVLSYRHLYRTALRTVRYTKPERVNVRNILRSAFRSGSSEDFGPQRIINTIRFIDRGKQPGTTERKILKNLTRVNFYRGPSMVWNPPFFSKKRTNADYKFRSIPYVHFDNALHLLNESLELCLRC
;
A
#
# COMPACT_ATOMS: atom_id res chain seq x y z
N MET A 1 -18.17 1.89 -13.61
CA MET A 1 -18.39 0.54 -13.08
C MET A 1 -17.73 0.42 -11.72
N SER A 2 -18.54 0.25 -10.68
CA SER A 2 -18.08 -0.20 -9.36
C SER A 2 -17.71 -1.67 -9.46
N LEU A 3 -16.52 -2.04 -8.99
CA LEU A 3 -16.12 -3.43 -8.83
C LEU A 3 -17.00 -4.03 -7.71
N THR A 4 -17.57 -5.21 -7.91
CA THR A 4 -18.31 -5.95 -6.86
C THR A 4 -17.68 -7.32 -6.63
N VAL A 5 -17.98 -7.93 -5.48
CA VAL A 5 -17.45 -9.25 -5.14
C VAL A 5 -17.89 -10.30 -6.16
N ASP A 6 -19.15 -10.25 -6.58
CA ASP A 6 -19.70 -11.19 -7.55
C ASP A 6 -19.01 -11.08 -8.91
N THR A 7 -18.67 -9.85 -9.33
CA THR A 7 -17.88 -9.64 -10.56
C THR A 7 -16.47 -10.18 -10.49
N LEU A 8 -15.88 -10.27 -9.28
CA LEU A 8 -14.56 -10.88 -9.12
C LEU A 8 -14.63 -12.41 -9.04
N ARG A 9 -15.73 -12.95 -8.50
CA ARG A 9 -15.95 -14.40 -8.38
C ARG A 9 -16.34 -15.05 -9.71
N SER A 10 -17.05 -14.34 -10.58
CA SER A 10 -17.53 -14.88 -11.86
C SER A 10 -16.46 -14.95 -12.93
N VAL A 11 -15.33 -14.26 -12.76
CA VAL A 11 -14.29 -14.13 -13.76
C VAL A 11 -13.09 -15.02 -13.40
N SER A 12 -12.38 -15.54 -14.42
CA SER A 12 -11.12 -16.29 -14.23
C SER A 12 -10.13 -15.53 -13.33
N TYR A 13 -9.38 -16.26 -12.50
CA TYR A 13 -8.42 -15.73 -11.53
C TYR A 13 -7.46 -14.68 -12.13
N ARG A 14 -6.85 -14.97 -13.29
CA ARG A 14 -5.91 -14.03 -13.95
C ARG A 14 -6.56 -12.69 -14.27
N HIS A 15 -7.77 -12.72 -14.80
CA HIS A 15 -8.54 -11.53 -15.10
C HIS A 15 -9.00 -10.81 -13.81
N ALA A 16 -9.41 -11.55 -12.78
CA ALA A 16 -9.77 -11.00 -11.48
C ALA A 16 -8.60 -10.23 -10.84
N VAL A 17 -7.38 -10.77 -10.90
CA VAL A 17 -6.15 -10.09 -10.42
C VAL A 17 -5.91 -8.79 -11.19
N VAL A 18 -5.98 -8.82 -12.52
CA VAL A 18 -5.77 -7.63 -13.36
C VAL A 18 -6.84 -6.56 -13.09
N LEU A 19 -8.11 -6.96 -12.98
CA LEU A 19 -9.20 -6.05 -12.66
C LEU A 19 -8.98 -5.41 -11.29
N SER A 20 -8.68 -6.22 -10.28
CA SER A 20 -8.40 -5.77 -8.92
C SER A 20 -7.26 -4.76 -8.88
N TYR A 21 -6.14 -5.08 -9.52
CA TYR A 21 -4.98 -4.18 -9.64
C TYR A 21 -5.38 -2.83 -10.27
N ARG A 22 -6.10 -2.87 -11.40
CA ARG A 22 -6.52 -1.66 -12.12
C ARG A 22 -7.45 -0.79 -11.28
N HIS A 23 -8.39 -1.40 -10.58
CA HIS A 23 -9.34 -0.67 -9.73
C HIS A 23 -8.64 -0.06 -8.51
N LEU A 24 -7.84 -0.84 -7.77
CA LEU A 24 -7.05 -0.33 -6.65
C LEU A 24 -6.14 0.81 -7.08
N TYR A 25 -5.43 0.65 -8.19
CA TYR A 25 -4.52 1.68 -8.70
C TYR A 25 -5.25 2.98 -9.05
N ARG A 26 -6.37 2.89 -9.78
CA ARG A 26 -7.16 4.07 -10.17
C ARG A 26 -7.75 4.77 -8.95
N THR A 27 -8.28 4.02 -7.98
CA THR A 27 -8.86 4.60 -6.76
C THR A 27 -7.77 5.28 -5.94
N ALA A 28 -6.62 4.64 -5.74
CA ALA A 28 -5.50 5.20 -4.99
C ALA A 28 -4.94 6.47 -5.63
N LEU A 29 -4.80 6.51 -6.97
CA LEU A 29 -4.38 7.72 -7.68
C LEU A 29 -5.34 8.90 -7.48
N ARG A 30 -6.66 8.63 -7.53
CA ARG A 30 -7.68 9.65 -7.27
C ARG A 30 -7.60 10.16 -5.82
N THR A 31 -7.38 9.27 -4.86
CA THR A 31 -7.23 9.63 -3.43
C THR A 31 -6.03 10.55 -3.20
N VAL A 32 -4.91 10.27 -3.87
CA VAL A 32 -3.68 11.07 -3.82
C VAL A 32 -3.75 12.32 -4.70
N ARG A 33 -4.84 12.52 -5.46
CA ARG A 33 -4.98 13.63 -6.43
C ARG A 33 -3.82 13.71 -7.43
N TYR A 34 -3.26 12.56 -7.79
CA TYR A 34 -2.19 12.43 -8.78
C TYR A 34 -0.89 13.21 -8.48
N THR A 35 -0.69 13.64 -7.23
CA THR A 35 0.48 14.42 -6.81
C THR A 35 1.77 13.61 -6.87
N LYS A 36 2.90 14.28 -7.16
CA LYS A 36 4.24 13.71 -6.99
C LYS A 36 4.75 14.11 -5.59
N PRO A 37 5.49 13.25 -4.85
CA PRO A 37 5.97 11.91 -5.21
C PRO A 37 4.98 10.76 -4.91
N GLU A 38 3.86 11.04 -4.24
CA GLU A 38 2.92 10.03 -3.73
C GLU A 38 2.39 9.08 -4.82
N ARG A 39 2.07 9.60 -6.01
CA ARG A 39 1.68 8.81 -7.19
C ARG A 39 2.66 7.70 -7.54
N VAL A 40 3.96 8.01 -7.51
CA VAL A 40 5.03 7.06 -7.85
C VAL A 40 5.14 6.02 -6.74
N ASN A 41 5.04 6.48 -5.50
CA ASN A 41 5.13 5.61 -4.34
C ASN A 41 3.97 4.60 -4.28
N VAL A 42 2.73 5.05 -4.46
CA VAL A 42 1.54 4.19 -4.53
C VAL A 42 1.66 3.15 -5.64
N ARG A 43 2.19 3.53 -6.81
CA ARG A 43 2.45 2.57 -7.90
C ARG A 43 3.43 1.49 -7.45
N ASN A 44 4.52 1.88 -6.79
CA ASN A 44 5.55 0.95 -6.35
C ASN A 44 5.03 -0.01 -5.27
N ILE A 45 4.27 0.51 -4.30
CA ILE A 45 3.59 -0.30 -3.27
C ILE A 45 2.69 -1.34 -3.92
N LEU A 46 1.78 -0.93 -4.81
CA LEU A 46 0.85 -1.86 -5.46
C LEU A 46 1.57 -2.88 -6.34
N ARG A 47 2.63 -2.47 -7.07
CA ARG A 47 3.42 -3.41 -7.88
C ARG A 47 4.16 -4.42 -7.00
N SER A 48 4.72 -3.99 -5.88
CA SER A 48 5.39 -4.87 -4.92
C SER A 48 4.39 -5.85 -4.33
N ALA A 49 3.28 -5.35 -3.78
CA ALA A 49 2.25 -6.14 -3.14
C ALA A 49 1.71 -7.26 -4.03
N PHE A 50 1.35 -6.95 -5.28
CA PHE A 50 0.81 -7.94 -6.22
C PHE A 50 1.86 -8.92 -6.77
N ARG A 51 3.15 -8.62 -6.64
CA ARG A 51 4.23 -9.51 -7.10
C ARG A 51 4.76 -10.42 -6.00
N SER A 52 4.76 -9.94 -4.76
CA SER A 52 5.24 -10.70 -3.60
C SER A 52 4.14 -11.39 -2.81
N GLY A 53 2.86 -11.03 -3.02
CA GLY A 53 1.74 -11.62 -2.30
C GLY A 53 1.28 -12.97 -2.86
N SER A 54 0.75 -13.79 -1.95
CA SER A 54 0.12 -15.06 -2.31
C SER A 54 -1.31 -14.83 -2.80
N SER A 55 -1.90 -15.85 -3.43
CA SER A 55 -3.30 -15.79 -3.86
C SER A 55 -4.29 -15.63 -2.69
N GLU A 56 -3.92 -16.08 -1.49
CA GLU A 56 -4.76 -16.05 -0.29
C GLU A 56 -4.90 -14.62 0.27
N ASP A 57 -3.85 -13.81 0.13
CA ASP A 57 -3.84 -12.42 0.57
C ASP A 57 -4.84 -11.53 -0.20
N PHE A 58 -5.19 -11.94 -1.42
CA PHE A 58 -6.02 -11.18 -2.36
C PHE A 58 -7.42 -11.77 -2.53
N GLY A 59 -8.08 -12.07 -1.41
CA GLY A 59 -9.49 -12.44 -1.40
C GLY A 59 -10.38 -11.36 -2.03
N PRO A 60 -11.42 -11.72 -2.81
CA PRO A 60 -12.33 -10.75 -3.45
C PRO A 60 -12.94 -9.73 -2.48
N GLN A 61 -13.32 -10.18 -1.28
CA GLN A 61 -13.86 -9.32 -0.23
C GLN A 61 -12.81 -8.31 0.26
N ARG A 62 -11.59 -8.78 0.53
CA ARG A 62 -10.49 -7.93 1.00
C ARG A 62 -10.15 -6.82 0.01
N ILE A 63 -10.16 -7.15 -1.28
CA ILE A 63 -9.94 -6.17 -2.37
C ILE A 63 -11.02 -5.11 -2.37
N ILE A 64 -12.30 -5.49 -2.28
CA ILE A 64 -13.42 -4.56 -2.27
C ILE A 64 -13.39 -3.65 -1.03
N ASN A 65 -13.13 -4.22 0.15
CA ASN A 65 -12.98 -3.45 1.38
C ASN A 65 -11.82 -2.46 1.27
N THR A 66 -10.70 -2.88 0.68
CA THR A 66 -9.54 -2.01 0.44
C THR A 66 -9.85 -0.88 -0.54
N ILE A 67 -10.59 -1.15 -1.61
CA ILE A 67 -11.05 -0.11 -2.53
C ILE A 67 -11.91 0.92 -1.79
N ARG A 68 -12.87 0.46 -0.97
CA ARG A 68 -13.74 1.35 -0.18
C ARG A 68 -12.93 2.16 0.84
N PHE A 69 -11.99 1.53 1.53
CA PHE A 69 -11.10 2.20 2.49
C PHE A 69 -10.28 3.32 1.82
N ILE A 70 -9.69 3.03 0.65
CA ILE A 70 -8.93 4.01 -0.11
C ILE A 70 -9.83 5.15 -0.62
N ASP A 71 -11.06 4.82 -1.03
CA ASP A 71 -12.03 5.81 -1.52
C ASP A 71 -12.48 6.77 -0.40
N ARG A 72 -12.73 6.27 0.81
CA ARG A 72 -13.01 7.08 2.01
C ARG A 72 -11.85 8.04 2.36
N GLY A 73 -10.61 7.63 2.08
CA GLY A 73 -9.43 8.47 2.24
C GLY A 73 -9.40 9.74 1.39
N LYS A 74 -10.33 9.91 0.43
CA LYS A 74 -10.47 11.16 -0.34
C LYS A 74 -11.01 12.31 0.50
N GLN A 75 -11.91 12.00 1.44
CA GLN A 75 -12.55 13.00 2.27
C GLN A 75 -11.52 13.63 3.22
N PRO A 76 -11.53 14.96 3.40
CA PRO A 76 -10.66 15.61 4.38
C PRO A 76 -11.06 15.20 5.80
N GLY A 77 -10.09 15.12 6.71
CA GLY A 77 -10.33 14.84 8.13
C GLY A 77 -10.50 13.36 8.52
N THR A 78 -10.69 12.45 7.56
CA THR A 78 -10.90 11.01 7.85
C THR A 78 -9.66 10.32 8.40
N THR A 79 -9.87 9.28 9.21
CA THR A 79 -8.80 8.45 9.76
C THR A 79 -8.12 7.65 8.66
N GLU A 80 -8.87 7.15 7.66
CA GLU A 80 -8.35 6.45 6.50
C GLU A 80 -7.33 7.31 5.74
N ARG A 81 -7.61 8.62 5.58
CA ARG A 81 -6.67 9.54 4.96
C ARG A 81 -5.37 9.68 5.75
N LYS A 82 -5.47 9.78 7.08
CA LYS A 82 -4.29 9.88 7.96
C LYS A 82 -3.45 8.60 7.86
N ILE A 83 -4.10 7.43 7.86
CA ILE A 83 -3.45 6.12 7.71
C ILE A 83 -2.75 6.03 6.35
N LEU A 84 -3.43 6.31 5.24
CA LEU A 84 -2.85 6.25 3.89
C LEU A 84 -1.64 7.18 3.73
N LYS A 85 -1.71 8.39 4.30
CA LYS A 85 -0.57 9.31 4.33
C LYS A 85 0.61 8.73 5.11
N ASN A 86 0.34 8.11 6.27
CA ASN A 86 1.39 7.49 7.07
C ASN A 86 2.05 6.33 6.31
N LEU A 87 1.24 5.42 5.72
CA LEU A 87 1.74 4.31 4.89
C LEU A 87 2.63 4.82 3.75
N THR A 88 2.20 5.87 3.06
CA THR A 88 2.98 6.47 1.97
C THR A 88 4.30 7.07 2.48
N ARG A 89 4.29 7.76 3.62
CA ARG A 89 5.52 8.31 4.22
C ARG A 89 6.48 7.20 4.64
N VAL A 90 5.99 6.21 5.40
CA VAL A 90 6.80 5.07 5.85
C VAL A 90 7.43 4.35 4.66
N ASN A 91 6.64 4.03 3.62
CA ASN A 91 7.20 3.38 2.44
C ASN A 91 8.24 4.24 1.70
N PHE A 92 8.03 5.56 1.64
CA PHE A 92 9.02 6.47 1.03
C PHE A 92 10.36 6.45 1.79
N TYR A 93 10.33 6.40 3.12
CA TYR A 93 11.52 6.33 3.97
C TYR A 93 12.16 4.94 4.04
N ARG A 94 11.37 3.86 3.87
CA ARG A 94 11.86 2.48 3.72
C ARG A 94 12.48 2.22 2.35
N GLY A 95 11.96 2.87 1.31
CA GLY A 95 12.31 2.60 -0.08
C GLY A 95 13.75 3.00 -0.46
N PRO A 96 14.27 2.42 -1.56
CA PRO A 96 15.63 2.67 -2.03
C PRO A 96 15.90 4.13 -2.42
N SER A 97 14.85 4.94 -2.64
CA SER A 97 14.96 6.39 -2.90
C SER A 97 15.69 7.15 -1.79
N MET A 98 15.59 6.72 -0.52
CA MET A 98 16.35 7.32 0.58
C MET A 98 17.72 6.63 0.80
N VAL A 99 17.88 5.42 0.25
CA VAL A 99 19.15 4.68 0.28
C VAL A 99 20.14 5.23 -0.74
N TRP A 100 19.64 5.70 -1.89
CA TRP A 100 20.47 6.17 -3.01
C TRP A 100 20.95 7.62 -2.90
N ASN A 101 20.28 8.50 -2.16
CA ASN A 101 20.76 9.88 -1.92
C ASN A 101 20.15 10.44 -0.62
N PRO A 102 20.71 10.14 0.56
CA PRO A 102 20.33 10.86 1.78
C PRO A 102 20.82 12.32 1.67
N PRO A 103 19.96 13.34 1.86
CA PRO A 103 20.31 14.72 1.55
C PRO A 103 21.38 15.36 2.45
N PHE A 104 21.99 14.63 3.39
CA PHE A 104 22.90 15.21 4.40
C PHE A 104 24.06 14.30 4.89
N PHE A 105 24.27 13.09 4.37
CA PHE A 105 25.28 12.19 4.96
C PHE A 105 26.17 11.50 3.92
N SER A 106 27.39 12.03 3.78
CA SER A 106 28.51 11.50 2.99
C SER A 106 29.21 10.29 3.62
N LYS A 107 28.72 9.74 4.74
CA LYS A 107 29.31 8.55 5.37
C LYS A 107 28.71 7.27 4.80
N LYS A 108 29.57 6.38 4.29
CA LYS A 108 29.24 4.98 3.99
C LYS A 108 28.59 4.37 5.23
N ARG A 109 27.31 4.02 5.14
CA ARG A 109 26.56 3.41 6.23
C ARG A 109 27.06 2.01 6.50
N THR A 110 27.21 1.67 7.77
CA THR A 110 27.58 0.32 8.22
C THR A 110 26.33 -0.56 8.32
N ASN A 111 26.50 -1.89 8.26
CA ASN A 111 25.39 -2.85 8.41
C ASN A 111 24.61 -2.67 9.73
N ALA A 112 25.22 -2.13 10.77
CA ALA A 112 24.56 -1.80 12.03
C ALA A 112 23.53 -0.64 11.90
N ASP A 113 23.83 0.37 11.07
CA ASP A 113 22.93 1.50 10.80
C ASP A 113 21.65 1.05 10.08
N TYR A 114 21.76 0.01 9.23
CA TYR A 114 20.61 -0.59 8.56
C TYR A 114 19.72 -1.38 9.54
N LYS A 115 20.32 -2.13 10.47
CA LYS A 115 19.59 -2.88 11.51
C LYS A 115 18.88 -1.96 12.52
N PHE A 116 19.47 -0.83 12.89
CA PHE A 116 18.82 0.13 13.79
C PHE A 116 17.59 0.79 13.14
N ARG A 117 17.62 0.97 11.81
CA ARG A 117 16.47 1.46 11.05
C ARG A 117 15.33 0.46 10.91
N SER A 118 15.56 -0.85 11.06
CA SER A 118 14.51 -1.87 10.90
C SER A 118 13.66 -2.08 12.16
N ILE A 119 14.19 -1.81 13.36
CA ILE A 119 13.50 -2.05 14.64
C ILE A 119 12.18 -1.25 14.78
N PRO A 120 12.11 0.06 14.44
CA PRO A 120 10.87 0.84 14.54
C PRO A 120 9.74 0.35 13.62
N TYR A 121 10.10 -0.39 12.56
CA TYR A 121 9.15 -0.85 11.57
C TYR A 121 8.39 -2.10 11.99
N VAL A 122 8.91 -2.89 12.94
CA VAL A 122 8.25 -4.09 13.45
C VAL A 122 6.89 -3.76 14.07
N HIS A 123 6.83 -2.73 14.93
CA HIS A 123 5.56 -2.31 15.53
C HIS A 123 4.57 -1.78 14.49
N PHE A 124 5.08 -1.08 13.47
CA PHE A 124 4.25 -0.59 12.37
C PHE A 124 3.68 -1.74 11.54
N ASP A 125 4.48 -2.74 11.22
CA ASP A 125 4.08 -3.90 10.43
C ASP A 125 3.06 -4.76 11.19
N ASN A 126 3.26 -4.93 12.51
CA ASN A 126 2.27 -5.58 13.37
C ASN A 126 0.95 -4.81 13.42
N ALA A 127 1.00 -3.48 13.57
CA ALA A 127 -0.20 -2.65 13.57
C ALA A 127 -0.93 -2.69 12.22
N LEU A 128 -0.18 -2.70 11.11
CA LEU A 128 -0.72 -2.85 9.77
C LEU A 128 -1.36 -4.24 9.56
N HIS A 129 -0.74 -5.29 10.09
CA HIS A 129 -1.31 -6.64 10.06
C HIS A 129 -2.63 -6.71 10.83
N LEU A 130 -2.68 -6.18 12.06
CA LEU A 130 -3.91 -6.13 12.86
C LEU A 130 -5.00 -5.27 12.20
N LEU A 131 -4.62 -4.17 11.54
CA LEU A 131 -5.55 -3.36 10.76
C LEU A 131 -6.13 -4.14 9.57
N ASN A 132 -5.28 -4.90 8.87
CA ASN A 132 -5.72 -5.73 7.75
C ASN A 132 -6.64 -6.86 8.20
N GLU A 133 -6.37 -7.50 9.33
CA GLU A 133 -7.22 -8.56 9.85
C GLU A 133 -8.55 -8.01 10.39
N SER A 134 -8.54 -6.90 11.13
CA SER A 134 -9.77 -6.31 11.70
C SER A 134 -10.74 -5.75 10.66
N LEU A 135 -10.25 -5.18 9.56
CA LEU A 135 -11.06 -4.58 8.51
C LEU A 135 -11.12 -5.41 7.22
N GLU A 136 -10.54 -6.61 7.26
CA GLU A 136 -10.35 -7.48 6.09
C GLU A 136 -9.77 -6.68 4.91
N LEU A 137 -8.59 -6.09 5.07
CA LEU A 137 -7.91 -5.31 4.04
C LEU A 137 -6.71 -6.06 3.47
N CYS A 138 -6.22 -5.59 2.32
CA CYS A 138 -5.04 -6.11 1.64
C CYS A 138 -3.96 -5.03 1.48
N LEU A 139 -3.76 -4.16 2.48
CA LEU A 139 -2.73 -3.12 2.46
C LEU A 139 -1.35 -3.71 2.74
N ARG A 140 -0.34 -3.28 1.97
CA ARG A 140 1.07 -3.65 2.17
C ARG A 140 1.98 -2.43 2.04
N CYS A 141 3.14 -2.46 2.68
CA CYS A 141 4.11 -1.38 2.72
C CYS A 141 5.52 -1.91 2.51
#